data_AF-A0A7J3DIS3-F1
#
_entry.id   AF-A0A7J3DIS3-F1
#
_cell.length_a   1.000
_cell.length_b   1.000
_cell.length_c   1.000
_cell.angle_alpha   90.00
_cell.angle_beta   90.00
_cell.angle_gamma   90.00
#
_symmetry.space_group_name_H-M   'P 1'
#
loop_
_entity.id
_entity.type
_entity.pdbx_description
1 polymer ?
#
loop_
_entity_poly.entity_id
_entity_poly.type
_entity_poly.pdbx_seq_one_letter_code
_entity_poly.pdbx_strand_id
1 'polypeptide(L)'
;MDKRSVVVIILGIAAIALSYYVYMNQGFLQKDVKDALIAGRQELNSSKFAEDFIKHKCVAIVMDIRGVDDPYRRNILQCGVDLAGSQGLAGMEMQVMGLDEKGCVDENGSKTVQECMQALRKDCYIFYITKGQNKSTVYEGLLMVEEGDVYFPCKISYSVSQKGP
;
A
#
# COMPACT_ATOMS: atom_id res chain seq x y z
N MET A 1 9.51 -31.26 44.47
CA MET A 1 9.90 -30.88 43.10
C MET A 1 11.36 -30.48 43.14
N ASP A 2 12.24 -31.14 42.37
CA ASP A 2 13.67 -30.80 42.31
C ASP A 2 13.83 -29.37 41.77
N LYS A 3 14.81 -28.61 42.29
CA LYS A 3 15.20 -27.28 41.78
C LYS A 3 15.42 -27.29 40.26
N ARG A 4 15.90 -28.41 39.71
CA ARG A 4 16.06 -28.59 38.25
C ARG A 4 14.72 -28.56 37.50
N SER A 5 13.68 -29.19 38.05
CA SER A 5 12.34 -29.19 37.44
C SER A 5 11.70 -27.80 37.50
N VAL A 6 11.94 -27.02 38.55
CA VAL A 6 11.45 -25.63 38.67
C VAL A 6 12.05 -24.74 37.58
N VAL A 7 13.36 -24.84 37.33
CA VAL A 7 14.05 -24.02 36.32
C VAL A 7 13.54 -24.31 34.90
N VAL A 8 13.30 -25.59 34.58
CA VAL A 8 12.78 -25.99 33.26
C VAL A 8 11.38 -25.42 33.03
N ILE A 9 10.52 -25.43 34.05
CA ILE A 9 9.17 -24.86 33.96
C ILE A 9 9.22 -23.35 33.74
N ILE A 10 10.09 -22.63 34.47
CA ILE A 10 10.24 -21.17 34.32
C ILE A 10 10.76 -20.82 32.92
N LEU A 11 11.74 -21.54 32.40
CA LEU A 11 12.25 -21.33 31.04
C LEU A 11 11.20 -21.61 29.97
N GLY A 12 10.38 -22.65 30.15
CA GLY A 12 9.26 -22.95 29.26
C GLY A 12 8.22 -21.84 29.22
N ILE A 13 7.81 -21.32 30.38
CA ILE A 13 6.86 -20.21 30.47
C ILE A 13 7.45 -18.92 29.85
N ALA A 14 8.73 -18.63 30.13
CA ALA A 14 9.41 -17.47 29.55
C ALA A 14 9.49 -17.58 28.02
N ALA A 15 9.80 -18.74 27.46
CA ALA A 15 9.85 -18.94 26.01
C ALA A 15 8.47 -18.77 25.36
N ILE A 16 7.41 -19.29 25.98
CA ILE A 16 6.03 -19.11 25.50
C ILE A 16 5.63 -17.63 25.58
N ALA A 17 5.94 -16.96 26.70
CA ALA A 17 5.68 -15.53 26.86
C ALA A 17 6.46 -14.68 25.85
N LEU A 18 7.71 -15.02 25.56
CA LEU A 18 8.52 -14.33 24.56
C LEU A 18 7.97 -14.57 23.14
N SER A 19 7.55 -15.81 22.84
CA SER A 19 6.96 -16.16 21.54
C SER A 19 5.61 -15.46 21.34
N TYR A 20 4.78 -15.42 22.38
CA TYR A 20 3.52 -14.69 22.39
C TYR A 20 3.74 -13.18 22.29
N TYR A 21 4.74 -12.64 23.00
CA TYR A 21 5.11 -11.23 22.92
C TYR A 21 5.61 -10.87 21.52
N VAL A 22 6.47 -11.69 20.91
CA VAL A 22 6.94 -11.50 19.52
C VAL A 22 5.77 -11.60 18.53
N TYR A 23 4.88 -12.58 18.71
CA TYR A 23 3.68 -12.75 17.87
C TYR A 23 2.74 -11.54 17.98
N MET A 24 2.47 -11.06 19.19
CA MET A 24 1.61 -9.88 19.41
C MET A 24 2.27 -8.58 18.93
N ASN A 25 3.60 -8.44 19.08
CA ASN A 25 4.32 -7.24 18.64
C ASN A 25 4.74 -7.24 17.16
N GLN A 26 4.66 -8.36 16.45
CA GLN A 26 4.72 -8.33 14.98
C GLN A 26 3.57 -7.52 14.38
N GLY A 27 2.42 -7.45 15.07
CA GLY A 27 1.32 -6.54 14.73
C GLY A 27 1.56 -5.07 15.13
N PHE A 28 2.61 -4.76 15.89
CA PHE A 28 2.87 -3.41 16.46
C PHE A 28 3.98 -2.63 15.75
N LEU A 29 4.75 -3.26 14.84
CA LEU A 29 5.79 -2.60 14.04
C LEU A 29 5.34 -2.15 12.64
N GLN A 30 4.10 -2.42 12.26
CA GLN A 30 3.47 -1.79 11.11
C GLN A 30 2.48 -0.76 11.64
N LYS A 31 2.93 0.47 11.84
CA LYS A 31 2.04 1.62 11.63
C LYS A 31 1.36 1.34 10.29
N ASP A 32 0.02 1.36 10.25
CA ASP A 32 -0.72 0.99 9.05
C ASP A 32 -0.07 1.72 7.86
N VAL A 33 0.25 0.98 6.80
CA VAL A 33 0.91 1.56 5.61
C VAL A 33 0.10 2.75 5.14
N LYS A 34 -1.23 2.66 5.27
CA LYS A 34 -2.18 3.76 5.07
C LYS A 34 -1.86 4.97 5.95
N ASP A 35 -1.74 4.80 7.26
CA ASP A 35 -1.42 5.90 8.20
C ASP A 35 -0.06 6.52 7.91
N ALA A 36 0.95 5.70 7.59
CA ALA A 36 2.28 6.18 7.26
C ALA A 36 2.29 6.99 5.95
N LEU A 37 1.51 6.56 4.96
CA LEU A 37 1.36 7.25 3.69
C LEU A 37 0.60 8.57 3.86
N ILE A 38 -0.47 8.62 4.67
CA ILE A 38 -1.29 9.81 4.86
C ILE A 38 -0.64 10.84 5.79
N ALA A 39 0.22 10.40 6.73
CA ALA A 39 0.82 11.27 7.73
C ALA A 39 1.51 12.50 7.12
N GLY A 40 1.02 13.69 7.48
CA GLY A 40 1.57 14.97 7.04
C GLY A 40 1.12 15.45 5.66
N ARG A 41 0.22 14.72 4.97
CA ARG A 41 -0.35 15.12 3.68
C ARG A 41 -1.69 15.81 3.87
N GLN A 42 -1.96 16.83 3.05
CA GLN A 42 -3.26 17.50 3.00
C GLN A 42 -4.21 16.78 2.03
N GLU A 43 -5.48 16.60 2.41
CA GLU A 43 -6.53 16.14 1.50
C GLU A 43 -6.84 17.22 0.43
N LEU A 44 -6.91 16.81 -0.83
CA LEU A 44 -7.10 17.67 -1.98
C LEU A 44 -8.46 17.44 -2.63
N ASN A 45 -9.01 18.49 -3.24
CA ASN A 45 -10.14 18.37 -4.15
C ASN A 45 -9.67 18.06 -5.59
N SER A 46 -10.62 17.77 -6.48
CA SER A 46 -10.33 17.37 -7.86
C SER A 46 -9.54 18.41 -8.67
N SER A 47 -9.68 19.71 -8.39
CA SER A 47 -8.91 20.76 -9.09
C SER A 47 -7.44 20.72 -8.69
N LYS A 48 -7.19 20.64 -7.38
CA LYS A 48 -5.83 20.56 -6.84
C LYS A 48 -5.14 19.24 -7.14
N PHE A 49 -5.91 18.16 -7.31
CA PHE A 49 -5.39 16.87 -7.76
C PHE A 49 -4.59 16.99 -9.06
N ALA A 50 -5.17 17.59 -10.10
CA ALA A 50 -4.52 17.69 -11.40
C ALA A 50 -3.24 18.51 -11.33
N GLU A 51 -3.28 19.66 -10.64
CA GLU A 51 -2.11 20.52 -10.41
C GLU A 51 -1.01 19.81 -9.65
N ASP A 52 -1.37 18.96 -8.70
CA ASP A 52 -0.40 18.21 -7.90
C ASP A 52 0.19 17.02 -8.66
N PHE A 53 -0.66 16.29 -9.39
CA PHE A 53 -0.28 15.13 -10.19
C PHE A 53 0.73 15.49 -11.29
N ILE A 54 0.52 16.58 -12.03
CA ILE A 54 1.42 17.00 -13.14
C ILE A 54 2.84 17.39 -12.69
N LYS A 55 3.07 17.61 -11.39
CA LYS A 55 4.41 17.89 -10.84
C LYS A 55 5.31 16.66 -10.87
N HIS A 56 4.72 15.47 -10.95
CA HIS A 56 5.42 14.19 -10.84
C HIS A 56 5.66 13.60 -12.23
N LYS A 57 6.82 12.97 -12.43
CA LYS A 57 7.17 12.29 -13.71
C LYS A 57 7.07 10.77 -13.62
N CYS A 58 6.77 10.26 -12.44
CA CYS A 58 6.61 8.85 -12.17
C CYS A 58 5.42 8.58 -11.26
N VAL A 59 4.93 7.35 -11.31
CA VAL A 59 3.82 6.87 -10.49
C VAL A 59 4.23 5.58 -9.80
N ALA A 60 3.93 5.46 -8.51
CA ALA A 60 4.07 4.24 -7.75
C ALA A 60 2.69 3.65 -7.45
N ILE A 61 2.38 2.48 -8.02
CA ILE A 61 1.14 1.75 -7.78
C ILE A 61 1.39 0.71 -6.70
N VAL A 62 0.77 0.90 -5.54
CA VAL A 62 0.89 0.03 -4.37
C VAL A 62 -0.44 -0.68 -4.14
N MET A 63 -0.47 -1.98 -4.35
CA MET A 63 -1.64 -2.85 -4.15
C MET A 63 -1.54 -3.55 -2.80
N ASP A 64 -2.32 -3.14 -1.81
CA ASP A 64 -2.34 -3.78 -0.50
C ASP A 64 -3.43 -4.85 -0.40
N ILE A 65 -3.01 -6.12 -0.42
CA ILE A 65 -3.88 -7.29 -0.32
C ILE A 65 -3.72 -8.02 1.04
N ARG A 66 -3.11 -7.38 2.05
CA ARG A 66 -3.01 -7.92 3.41
C ARG A 66 -4.37 -7.95 4.11
N GLY A 67 -4.73 -9.07 4.72
CA GLY A 67 -5.99 -9.30 5.42
C GLY A 67 -7.19 -9.27 4.48
N VAL A 68 -6.98 -9.50 3.18
CA VAL A 68 -8.00 -9.38 2.15
C VAL A 68 -8.26 -10.73 1.47
N ASP A 69 -9.51 -11.19 1.58
CA ASP A 69 -10.02 -12.34 0.84
C ASP A 69 -10.69 -11.92 -0.47
N ASP A 70 -11.06 -12.90 -1.30
CA ASP A 70 -11.92 -12.65 -2.45
C ASP A 70 -13.34 -12.24 -2.01
N PRO A 71 -14.02 -11.36 -2.76
CA PRO A 71 -13.62 -10.81 -4.07
C PRO A 71 -12.71 -9.57 -4.01
N TYR A 72 -12.49 -8.98 -2.84
CA TYR A 72 -11.72 -7.75 -2.67
C TYR A 72 -10.29 -7.88 -3.20
N ARG A 73 -9.63 -9.02 -2.94
CA ARG A 73 -8.26 -9.27 -3.41
C ARG A 73 -8.16 -9.15 -4.93
N ARG A 74 -9.08 -9.81 -5.65
CA ARG A 74 -9.16 -9.70 -7.11
C ARG A 74 -9.44 -8.27 -7.58
N ASN A 75 -10.34 -7.55 -6.91
CA ASN A 75 -10.70 -6.17 -7.27
C ASN A 75 -9.51 -5.21 -7.12
N ILE A 76 -8.75 -5.31 -6.03
CA ILE A 76 -7.53 -4.52 -5.79
C ILE A 76 -6.48 -4.77 -6.88
N LEU A 77 -6.22 -6.04 -7.21
CA LEU A 77 -5.26 -6.41 -8.24
C LEU A 77 -5.72 -5.92 -9.63
N GLN A 78 -7.01 -6.07 -9.95
CA GLN A 78 -7.57 -5.59 -11.21
C GLN A 78 -7.50 -4.07 -11.31
N CYS A 79 -7.80 -3.35 -10.23
CA CYS A 79 -7.66 -1.90 -10.16
C CYS A 79 -6.21 -1.45 -10.44
N GLY A 80 -5.23 -2.16 -9.88
CA GLY A 80 -3.81 -1.90 -10.16
C GLY A 80 -3.43 -2.09 -11.62
N VAL A 81 -3.96 -3.14 -12.27
CA VAL A 81 -3.78 -3.39 -13.70
C VAL A 81 -4.45 -2.31 -14.55
N ASP A 82 -5.69 -1.92 -14.23
CA ASP A 82 -6.43 -0.90 -14.97
C ASP A 82 -5.76 0.48 -14.84
N LEU A 83 -5.20 0.81 -13.68
CA LEU A 83 -4.41 2.04 -13.49
C LEU A 83 -3.10 2.00 -14.27
N ALA A 84 -2.34 0.89 -14.21
CA ALA A 84 -1.10 0.75 -14.98
C ALA A 84 -1.35 0.85 -16.51
N GLY A 85 -2.51 0.40 -16.98
CA GLY A 85 -2.96 0.53 -18.37
C GLY A 85 -3.67 1.84 -18.73
N SER A 86 -3.81 2.78 -17.79
CA SER A 86 -4.55 4.01 -18.01
C SER A 86 -3.81 4.97 -18.94
N GLN A 87 -4.53 5.57 -19.89
CA GLN A 87 -3.97 6.53 -20.85
C GLN A 87 -3.36 7.75 -20.17
N GLY A 88 -3.89 8.16 -19.01
CA GLY A 88 -3.30 9.24 -18.22
C GLY A 88 -1.89 8.92 -17.67
N LEU A 89 -1.42 7.69 -17.72
CA LEU A 89 -0.06 7.35 -17.27
C LEU A 89 0.93 7.18 -18.44
N ALA A 90 0.48 7.43 -19.67
CA ALA A 90 1.31 7.25 -20.84
C ALA A 90 2.57 8.14 -20.77
N GLY A 91 3.74 7.50 -20.84
CA GLY A 91 5.05 8.18 -20.79
C GLY A 91 5.57 8.48 -19.38
N MET A 92 4.85 8.09 -18.32
CA MET A 92 5.36 8.16 -16.95
C MET A 92 6.16 6.91 -16.61
N GLU A 93 7.22 7.06 -15.82
CA GLU A 93 7.89 5.89 -15.22
C GLU A 93 6.96 5.27 -14.18
N MET A 94 6.82 3.95 -14.18
CA MET A 94 5.93 3.24 -13.27
C MET A 94 6.71 2.30 -12.36
N GLN A 95 6.42 2.37 -11.06
CA GLN A 95 6.82 1.40 -10.07
C GLN A 95 5.57 0.66 -9.58
N VAL A 96 5.55 -0.66 -9.63
CA VAL A 96 4.40 -1.46 -9.18
C VAL A 96 4.84 -2.35 -8.02
N MET A 97 4.07 -2.33 -6.94
CA MET A 97 4.34 -3.08 -5.72
C MET A 97 3.05 -3.74 -5.21
N GLY A 98 3.16 -4.98 -4.73
CA GLY A 98 2.08 -5.68 -4.05
C GLY A 98 2.46 -5.97 -2.60
N LEU A 99 1.59 -5.68 -1.64
CA LEU A 99 1.77 -6.01 -0.23
C LEU A 99 0.89 -7.19 0.14
N ASP A 100 1.45 -8.23 0.74
CA ASP A 100 0.72 -9.40 1.22
C ASP A 100 1.17 -9.80 2.65
N GLU A 101 0.58 -10.86 3.20
CA GLU A 101 0.90 -11.34 4.55
C GLU A 101 2.38 -11.68 4.77
N LYS A 102 3.11 -11.99 3.70
CA LYS A 102 4.51 -12.41 3.75
C LYS A 102 5.46 -11.23 3.58
N GLY A 103 4.96 -10.07 3.14
CA GLY A 103 5.75 -8.88 2.98
C GLY A 103 5.29 -8.07 1.77
N CYS A 104 6.22 -7.79 0.88
CA CYS A 104 5.97 -7.03 -0.32
C CYS A 104 6.72 -7.63 -1.50
N VAL A 105 6.13 -7.54 -2.68
CA VAL A 105 6.72 -7.98 -3.95
C VAL A 105 6.77 -6.80 -4.91
N ASP A 106 7.95 -6.56 -5.48
CA ASP A 106 8.16 -5.66 -6.61
C ASP A 106 8.86 -6.41 -7.77
N GLU A 107 9.23 -5.70 -8.83
CA GLU A 107 9.94 -6.27 -9.99
C GLU A 107 11.30 -6.91 -9.64
N ASN A 108 11.89 -6.55 -8.50
CA ASN A 108 13.19 -7.05 -8.04
C ASN A 108 13.05 -8.24 -7.07
N GLY A 109 11.83 -8.62 -6.70
CA GLY A 109 11.53 -9.79 -5.87
C GLY A 109 10.80 -9.46 -4.57
N SER A 110 10.86 -10.39 -3.62
CA SER A 110 10.18 -10.29 -2.33
C SER A 110 11.04 -9.61 -1.27
N LYS A 111 10.45 -8.69 -0.51
CA LYS A 111 11.09 -7.89 0.56
C LYS A 111 10.12 -7.76 1.74
N THR A 112 10.60 -7.23 2.87
CA THR A 112 9.70 -6.80 3.95
C THR A 112 8.86 -5.59 3.52
N VAL A 113 7.70 -5.39 4.14
CA VAL A 113 6.85 -4.20 3.88
C VAL A 113 7.65 -2.92 4.12
N GLN A 114 8.43 -2.86 5.21
CA GLN A 114 9.24 -1.69 5.54
C GLN A 114 10.27 -1.35 4.44
N GLU A 115 10.98 -2.35 3.94
CA GLU A 115 11.95 -2.15 2.84
C GLU A 115 11.26 -1.64 1.57
N CYS A 116 10.08 -2.17 1.24
CA CYS A 116 9.32 -1.66 0.11
C CYS A 116 8.89 -0.20 0.30
N MET A 117 8.37 0.14 1.47
CA MET A 117 7.98 1.53 1.77
C MET A 117 9.17 2.48 1.76
N GLN A 118 10.37 2.02 2.13
CA GLN A 118 11.60 2.81 2.03
C GLN A 118 12.14 2.91 0.60
N ALA A 119 11.85 1.91 -0.25
CA ALA A 119 12.21 1.89 -1.66
C ALA A 119 11.24 2.69 -2.55
N LEU A 120 10.10 3.14 -2.00
CA LEU A 120 9.20 4.04 -2.72
C LEU A 120 9.91 5.35 -3.03
N ARG A 121 9.94 5.67 -4.32
CA ARG A 121 10.51 6.90 -4.83
C ARG A 121 9.69 8.10 -4.37
N LYS A 122 10.36 9.03 -3.68
CA LYS A 122 9.72 10.24 -3.11
C LYS A 122 9.24 11.23 -4.17
N ASP A 123 9.77 11.12 -5.39
CA ASP A 123 9.39 11.94 -6.55
C ASP A 123 8.24 11.34 -7.38
N CYS A 124 7.74 10.16 -6.98
CA CYS A 124 6.59 9.55 -7.63
C CYS A 124 5.28 9.90 -6.94
N TYR A 125 4.25 10.10 -7.75
CA TYR A 125 2.89 10.18 -7.26
C TYR A 125 2.42 8.77 -6.86
N ILE A 126 1.90 8.59 -5.65
CA ILE A 126 1.57 7.26 -5.13
C ILE A 126 0.10 6.96 -5.37
N PHE A 127 -0.21 5.83 -5.99
CA PHE A 127 -1.55 5.25 -6.02
C PHE A 127 -1.60 4.08 -5.05
N TYR A 128 -2.24 4.27 -3.90
CA TYR A 128 -2.39 3.24 -2.88
C TYR A 128 -3.78 2.62 -2.97
N ILE A 129 -3.83 1.34 -3.32
CA ILE A 129 -5.07 0.59 -3.56
C ILE A 129 -5.24 -0.42 -2.43
N THR A 130 -6.38 -0.38 -1.74
CA THR A 130 -6.64 -1.24 -0.58
C THR A 130 -8.13 -1.59 -0.49
N LYS A 131 -8.51 -2.43 0.47
CA LYS A 131 -9.90 -2.79 0.75
C LYS A 131 -10.65 -1.61 1.38
N GLY A 132 -11.88 -1.36 0.93
CA GLY A 132 -12.82 -0.47 1.62
C GLY A 132 -14.20 -0.41 0.95
N GLN A 133 -14.70 0.79 0.67
CA GLN A 133 -16.10 1.04 0.30
C GLN A 133 -16.29 1.66 -1.10
N ASN A 134 -15.47 1.28 -2.08
CA ASN A 134 -15.49 1.85 -3.44
C ASN A 134 -15.35 3.38 -3.42
N LYS A 135 -14.31 3.87 -2.73
CA LYS A 135 -14.05 5.29 -2.53
C LYS A 135 -12.65 5.66 -3.00
N SER A 136 -12.50 6.84 -3.60
CA SER A 136 -11.19 7.43 -3.84
C SER A 136 -11.03 8.70 -3.00
N THR A 137 -9.87 8.87 -2.36
CA THR A 137 -9.52 10.08 -1.61
C THR A 137 -8.16 10.56 -2.08
N VAL A 138 -8.05 11.85 -2.38
CA VAL A 138 -6.82 12.45 -2.90
C VAL A 138 -6.13 13.21 -1.78
N TYR A 139 -4.83 12.99 -1.65
CA TYR A 139 -3.92 13.77 -0.83
C TYR A 139 -2.78 14.32 -1.70
N GLU A 140 -2.01 15.27 -1.17
CA GLU A 140 -0.77 15.72 -1.81
C GLU A 140 0.17 14.53 -2.08
N GLY A 141 0.50 14.29 -3.35
CA GLY A 141 1.35 13.21 -3.84
C GLY A 141 0.79 11.80 -3.65
N LEU A 142 -0.50 11.63 -3.33
CA LEU A 142 -1.11 10.34 -3.02
C LEU A 142 -2.59 10.29 -3.45
N LEU A 143 -2.94 9.30 -4.27
CA LEU A 143 -4.32 8.87 -4.50
C LEU A 143 -4.54 7.57 -3.73
N MET A 144 -5.47 7.60 -2.77
CA MET A 144 -5.93 6.40 -2.09
C MET A 144 -7.20 5.89 -2.78
N VAL A 145 -7.20 4.62 -3.16
CA VAL A 145 -8.34 3.92 -3.77
C VAL A 145 -8.74 2.76 -2.86
N GLU A 146 -9.98 2.78 -2.41
CA GLU A 146 -10.56 1.78 -1.53
C GLU A 146 -11.56 0.94 -2.32
N GLU A 147 -11.18 -0.27 -2.73
CA GLU A 147 -12.01 -1.20 -3.50
C GLU A 147 -12.99 -1.96 -2.59
N GLY A 148 -14.23 -2.04 -3.03
CA GLY A 148 -15.32 -2.77 -2.40
C GLY A 148 -15.43 -4.21 -2.89
N ASP A 149 -16.55 -4.86 -2.54
CA ASP A 149 -16.88 -6.22 -2.97
C ASP A 149 -17.36 -6.28 -4.43
N VAL A 150 -17.99 -5.21 -4.91
CA VAL A 150 -18.30 -4.98 -6.32
C VAL A 150 -17.18 -4.18 -6.98
N TYR A 151 -16.63 -4.70 -8.08
CA TYR A 151 -15.55 -4.05 -8.82
C TYR A 151 -16.02 -2.81 -9.59
N PHE A 152 -15.28 -1.71 -9.47
CA PHE A 152 -15.43 -0.52 -10.31
C PHE A 152 -14.13 -0.27 -11.08
N PRO A 153 -14.16 -0.12 -12.42
CA PRO A 153 -12.94 0.06 -13.19
C PRO A 153 -12.11 1.29 -12.77
N CYS A 154 -10.87 1.06 -12.34
CA CYS A 154 -9.96 2.14 -11.96
C CYS A 154 -9.30 2.76 -13.19
N LYS A 155 -9.73 3.96 -13.59
CA LYS A 155 -9.18 4.63 -14.78
C LYS A 155 -8.81 6.06 -14.47
N ILE A 156 -7.64 6.45 -14.95
CA ILE A 156 -7.24 7.87 -15.00
C ILE A 156 -7.23 8.30 -16.47
N SER A 157 -8.09 9.27 -16.77
CA SER A 157 -8.05 10.03 -18.01
C SER A 157 -7.94 11.51 -17.67
N TYR A 158 -7.02 12.20 -18.34
CA TYR A 158 -7.02 13.65 -18.41
C TYR A 158 -6.95 14.07 -19.87
N SER A 159 -7.81 15.00 -20.25
CA SER A 159 -7.65 15.73 -21.49
C SER A 159 -6.58 16.80 -21.26
N VAL A 160 -5.36 16.57 -21.72
CA VAL A 160 -4.44 17.69 -21.92
C VAL A 160 -5.10 18.54 -23.01
N SER A 161 -5.67 19.68 -22.63
CA SER A 161 -5.97 20.72 -23.61
C SER A 161 -4.61 21.17 -24.12
N GLN A 162 -4.15 20.54 -25.19
CA GLN A 162 -3.01 21.04 -25.94
C GLN A 162 -3.43 22.40 -26.49
N LYS A 163 -3.09 23.47 -25.75
CA LYS A 163 -2.82 24.74 -26.41
C LYS A 163 -1.62 24.48 -27.30
N GLY A 164 -1.91 24.14 -28.57
CA GLY A 164 -0.90 24.03 -29.59
C GLY A 164 -0.10 25.33 -29.71
N PRO A 165 1.16 25.25 -30.16
CA PRO A 165 1.94 26.44 -30.50
C PRO A 165 1.26 27.28 -31.57
#